data_AF-A0A8H7ML31-F1
#
_entry.id   AF-A0A8H7ML31-F1
#
_cell.length_a   1.000
_cell.length_b   1.000
_cell.length_c   1.000
_cell.angle_alpha   90.00
_cell.angle_beta   90.00
_cell.angle_gamma   90.00
#
_symmetry.space_group_name_H-M   'P 1'
#
loop_
_entity.id
_entity.type
_entity.pdbx_description
1 polymer ?
#
loop_
_entity_poly.entity_id
_entity_poly.type
_entity_poly.pdbx_seq_one_letter_code
_entity_poly.pdbx_strand_id
1 'polypeptide(L)'
;MATTTPTRIPVPQVAIPPSQEPLFTAINTYVHTYMSQYDNSHDYQHILRVLSNATRILRDELNATRPRPYDTTSLFLAALLHDVGDHKYANPGTDTATQVRTILLDHGADACLAAKVQTIVTHVSYTNEVRDPQSVVDVLALHPELAVVQDADRLDAIGAIGIGRCLSFGAAKFPEQSMGRAIDHFEEKLYKLEGMMKTASGKDMARRRTDVLRGFAREWREEEALSFELR
;
A
#
# COMPACT_ATOMS: atom_id res chain seq x y z
N MET A 1 -5.14 13.91 38.18
CA MET A 1 -4.17 13.16 37.36
C MET A 1 -4.93 12.08 36.60
N ALA A 2 -5.25 12.33 35.33
CA ALA A 2 -5.92 11.33 34.51
C ALA A 2 -4.90 10.24 34.18
N THR A 3 -5.09 9.05 34.75
CA THR A 3 -4.35 7.85 34.37
C THR A 3 -4.77 7.47 32.97
N THR A 4 -4.02 7.95 31.97
CA THR A 4 -4.14 7.48 30.59
C THR A 4 -3.75 6.01 30.57
N THR A 5 -4.74 5.13 30.52
CA THR A 5 -4.51 3.72 30.17
C THR A 5 -3.74 3.70 28.85
N PRO A 6 -2.58 3.03 28.77
CA PRO A 6 -1.87 2.93 27.49
C PRO A 6 -2.82 2.31 26.48
N THR A 7 -3.19 3.06 25.44
CA THR A 7 -4.07 2.59 24.39
C THR A 7 -3.41 1.37 23.76
N ARG A 8 -4.02 0.19 23.95
CA ARG A 8 -3.49 -1.06 23.40
C ARG A 8 -3.47 -0.92 21.87
N ILE A 9 -2.27 -1.04 21.27
CA ILE A 9 -2.12 -1.00 19.81
C ILE A 9 -2.95 -2.15 19.23
N PRO A 10 -3.88 -1.89 18.29
CA PRO A 10 -4.68 -2.93 17.70
C PRO A 10 -3.80 -3.82 16.83
N VAL A 11 -3.95 -5.14 16.98
CA VAL A 11 -3.23 -6.14 16.18
C VAL A 11 -4.21 -6.77 15.20
N PRO A 12 -4.00 -6.62 13.88
CA PRO A 12 -4.85 -7.25 12.87
C PRO A 12 -4.80 -8.77 12.98
N GLN A 13 -5.96 -9.42 12.88
CA GLN A 13 -6.05 -10.88 12.77
C GLN A 13 -5.98 -11.25 11.28
N VAL A 14 -4.85 -11.84 10.89
CA VAL A 14 -4.56 -12.26 9.52
C VAL A 14 -4.25 -13.76 9.49
N ALA A 15 -4.37 -14.38 8.30
CA ALA A 15 -4.24 -15.82 8.14
C ALA A 15 -2.76 -16.29 8.15
N ILE A 16 -2.05 -16.11 9.27
CA ILE A 16 -0.67 -16.57 9.49
C ILE A 16 -0.64 -17.79 10.43
N PRO A 17 0.41 -18.62 10.39
CA PRO A 17 0.60 -19.69 11.38
C PRO A 17 0.69 -19.12 12.80
N PRO A 18 0.12 -19.80 13.82
CA PRO A 18 0.18 -19.34 15.22
C PRO A 18 1.60 -19.11 15.73
N SER A 19 2.58 -19.89 15.23
CA SER A 19 4.00 -19.71 15.57
C SER A 19 4.60 -18.38 15.11
N GLN A 20 3.95 -17.68 14.18
CA GLN A 20 4.39 -16.41 13.62
C GLN A 20 3.62 -15.20 14.20
N GLU A 21 2.57 -15.42 14.99
CA GLU A 21 1.80 -14.35 15.65
C GLU A 21 2.66 -13.43 16.53
N PRO A 22 3.65 -13.93 17.31
CA PRO A 22 4.51 -13.06 18.12
C PRO A 22 5.33 -12.10 17.27
N LEU A 23 5.94 -12.59 16.18
CA LEU A 23 6.71 -11.78 15.24
C LEU A 23 5.81 -10.74 14.57
N PHE A 24 4.65 -11.16 14.05
CA PHE A 24 3.69 -10.25 13.42
C PHE A 24 3.22 -9.14 14.38
N THR A 25 2.94 -9.49 15.64
CA THR A 25 2.54 -8.53 16.69
C THR A 25 3.64 -7.52 16.99
N ALA A 26 4.89 -7.98 17.07
CA ALA A 26 6.05 -7.13 17.31
C ALA A 26 6.27 -6.14 16.15
N ILE A 27 6.23 -6.63 14.91
CA ILE A 27 6.34 -5.79 13.71
C ILE A 27 5.17 -4.83 13.59
N ASN A 28 3.94 -5.24 13.93
CA ASN A 28 2.77 -4.37 13.92
C ASN A 28 2.93 -3.19 14.90
N THR A 29 3.47 -3.48 16.08
CA THR A 29 3.79 -2.45 17.09
C THR A 29 4.85 -1.48 16.58
N TYR A 30 5.90 -2.02 15.93
CA TYR A 30 6.92 -1.21 15.27
C TYR A 30 6.31 -0.29 14.21
N VAL A 31 5.52 -0.84 13.28
CA VAL A 31 4.91 -0.08 12.17
C VAL A 31 3.93 0.96 12.69
N HIS A 32 3.10 0.63 13.67
CA HIS A 32 2.21 1.62 14.30
C HIS A 32 2.99 2.83 14.84
N THR A 33 4.12 2.57 15.50
CA THR A 33 4.99 3.63 16.01
C THR A 33 5.68 4.39 14.88
N TYR A 34 6.22 3.67 13.89
CA TYR A 34 6.88 4.25 12.72
C TYR A 34 5.95 5.14 11.90
N MET A 35 4.68 4.76 11.73
CA MET A 35 3.70 5.51 10.93
C MET A 35 3.09 6.70 11.67
N SER A 36 3.27 6.80 13.00
CA SER A 36 2.71 7.89 13.81
C SER A 36 3.28 9.27 13.49
N GLN A 37 4.42 9.32 12.80
CA GLN A 37 5.08 10.55 12.36
C GLN A 37 4.56 11.07 11.01
N TYR A 38 3.77 10.28 10.26
CA TYR A 38 3.30 10.65 8.94
C TYR A 38 1.93 11.34 8.97
N ASP A 39 1.63 12.05 7.88
CA ASP A 39 0.34 12.69 7.69
C ASP A 39 -0.79 11.66 7.47
N ASN A 40 -2.03 12.13 7.52
CA ASN A 40 -3.23 11.30 7.39
C ASN A 40 -3.35 10.54 6.04
N SER A 41 -2.52 10.89 5.05
CA SER A 41 -2.50 10.18 3.77
C SER A 41 -1.63 8.92 3.81
N HIS A 42 -0.76 8.70 4.81
CA HIS A 42 0.09 7.50 4.93
C HIS A 42 0.17 6.99 6.37
N ASP A 43 -0.93 7.15 7.10
CA ASP A 43 -1.03 6.76 8.51
C ASP A 43 -1.21 5.24 8.69
N TYR A 44 -1.23 4.78 9.94
CA TYR A 44 -1.47 3.37 10.24
C TYR A 44 -2.82 2.86 9.70
N GLN A 45 -3.83 3.72 9.49
CA GLN A 45 -5.10 3.32 8.87
C GLN A 45 -4.92 2.89 7.41
N HIS A 46 -3.99 3.50 6.66
CA HIS A 46 -3.59 3.01 5.34
C HIS A 46 -3.15 1.55 5.40
N ILE A 47 -2.22 1.24 6.29
CA ILE A 47 -1.68 -0.12 6.44
C ILE A 47 -2.80 -1.12 6.79
N LEU A 48 -3.73 -0.75 7.67
CA LEU A 48 -4.88 -1.59 7.99
C LEU A 48 -5.77 -1.88 6.76
N ARG A 49 -6.01 -0.87 5.91
CA ARG A 49 -6.79 -1.06 4.68
C ARG A 49 -6.05 -1.92 3.66
N VAL A 50 -4.73 -1.76 3.53
CA VAL A 50 -3.89 -2.63 2.69
C VAL A 50 -3.96 -4.09 3.18
N LEU A 51 -3.81 -4.34 4.48
CA LEU A 51 -3.96 -5.68 5.06
C LEU A 51 -5.38 -6.26 4.81
N SER A 52 -6.41 -5.41 4.89
CA SER A 52 -7.79 -5.83 4.58
C SER A 52 -7.97 -6.20 3.11
N ASN A 53 -7.43 -5.40 2.18
CA ASN A 53 -7.45 -5.70 0.74
C ASN A 53 -6.68 -6.99 0.46
N ALA A 54 -5.48 -7.16 1.03
CA ALA A 54 -4.65 -8.35 0.87
C ALA A 54 -5.36 -9.62 1.37
N THR A 55 -6.07 -9.53 2.51
CA THR A 55 -6.87 -10.63 3.05
C THR A 55 -7.99 -11.04 2.09
N ARG A 56 -8.69 -10.07 1.48
CA ARG A 56 -9.76 -10.34 0.50
C ARG A 56 -9.22 -10.99 -0.76
N ILE A 57 -8.13 -10.44 -1.30
CA ILE A 57 -7.47 -10.98 -2.51
C ILE A 57 -6.99 -12.40 -2.25
N LEU A 58 -6.26 -12.63 -1.16
CA LEU A 58 -5.73 -13.95 -0.79
C LEU A 58 -6.86 -14.98 -0.67
N ARG A 59 -7.96 -14.64 0.00
CA ARG A 59 -9.12 -15.53 0.12
C ARG A 59 -9.67 -15.92 -1.25
N ASP A 60 -9.79 -14.98 -2.17
CA ASP A 60 -10.34 -15.26 -3.50
C ASP A 60 -9.34 -16.07 -4.36
N GLU A 61 -8.02 -15.81 -4.26
CA GLU A 61 -6.98 -16.62 -4.93
C GLU A 61 -6.93 -18.07 -4.40
N LEU A 62 -7.16 -18.28 -3.10
CA LEU A 62 -7.23 -19.61 -2.49
C LEU A 62 -8.51 -20.39 -2.88
N ASN A 63 -9.57 -19.68 -3.25
CA ASN A 63 -10.83 -20.27 -3.72
C ASN A 63 -10.88 -20.44 -5.25
N ALA A 64 -9.83 -20.05 -5.97
CA ALA A 64 -9.77 -20.20 -7.42
C ALA A 64 -9.77 -21.68 -7.84
N THR A 65 -10.17 -21.97 -9.08
CA THR A 65 -10.24 -23.34 -9.62
C THR A 65 -8.90 -24.09 -9.55
N ARG A 66 -7.78 -23.37 -9.58
CA ARG A 66 -6.42 -23.89 -9.43
C ARG A 66 -5.64 -22.97 -8.49
N PRO A 67 -5.79 -23.15 -7.16
CA PRO A 67 -5.14 -22.27 -6.22
C PRO A 67 -3.63 -22.48 -6.25
N ARG A 68 -2.89 -21.39 -6.12
CA ARG A 68 -1.45 -21.42 -5.91
C ARG A 68 -1.15 -21.39 -4.41
N PRO A 69 -0.05 -22.00 -3.95
CA PRO A 69 0.38 -21.84 -2.57
C PRO A 69 0.88 -20.41 -2.33
N TYR A 70 0.55 -19.85 -1.17
CA TYR A 70 1.04 -18.56 -0.70
C TYR A 70 1.65 -18.74 0.70
N ASP A 71 2.83 -18.20 0.91
CA ASP A 71 3.41 -18.04 2.24
C ASP A 71 2.82 -16.79 2.89
N THR A 72 1.77 -17.01 3.67
CA THR A 72 0.99 -15.94 4.29
C THR A 72 1.80 -15.10 5.27
N THR A 73 2.82 -15.66 5.92
CA THR A 73 3.70 -14.91 6.80
C THR A 73 4.47 -13.86 6.01
N SER A 74 5.13 -14.26 4.91
CA SER A 74 5.85 -13.30 4.07
C SER A 74 4.93 -12.25 3.44
N LEU A 75 3.72 -12.65 3.03
CA LEU A 75 2.70 -11.77 2.44
C LEU A 75 2.26 -10.67 3.42
N PHE A 76 1.84 -11.05 4.63
CA PHE A 76 1.31 -10.09 5.59
C PHE A 76 2.41 -9.24 6.25
N LEU A 77 3.62 -9.77 6.44
CA LEU A 77 4.77 -8.96 6.85
C LEU A 77 5.16 -7.95 5.77
N ALA A 78 5.17 -8.35 4.49
CA ALA A 78 5.44 -7.43 3.39
C ALA A 78 4.38 -6.33 3.29
N ALA A 79 3.09 -6.68 3.37
CA ALA A 79 2.00 -5.69 3.38
C ALA A 79 2.10 -4.71 4.57
N LEU A 80 2.52 -5.19 5.74
CA LEU A 80 2.71 -4.36 6.93
C LEU A 80 3.91 -3.40 6.80
N LEU A 81 4.97 -3.83 6.13
CA LEU A 81 6.25 -3.11 6.01
C LEU A 81 6.44 -2.36 4.68
N HIS A 82 5.51 -2.43 3.72
CA HIS A 82 5.76 -1.95 2.35
C HIS A 82 6.10 -0.46 2.24
N ASP A 83 5.55 0.37 3.15
CA ASP A 83 5.80 1.81 3.24
C ASP A 83 6.96 2.17 4.21
N VAL A 84 7.53 1.19 4.90
CA VAL A 84 8.72 1.41 5.74
C VAL A 84 9.93 1.61 4.86
N GLY A 85 10.58 2.77 4.98
CA GLY A 85 11.74 3.11 4.17
C GLY A 85 11.40 3.60 2.76
N ASP A 86 10.16 4.01 2.47
CA ASP A 86 9.86 4.73 1.22
C ASP A 86 10.73 6.01 1.18
N HIS A 87 11.52 6.14 0.10
CA HIS A 87 12.43 7.26 -0.15
C HIS A 87 11.76 8.63 -0.07
N LYS A 88 10.44 8.72 -0.27
CA LYS A 88 9.68 9.98 -0.10
C LYS A 88 9.68 10.50 1.35
N TYR A 89 9.99 9.62 2.30
CA TYR A 89 9.88 9.87 3.74
C TYR A 89 11.12 9.46 4.54
N ALA A 90 12.07 8.77 3.92
CA ALA A 90 13.34 8.42 4.54
C ALA A 90 14.22 9.68 4.73
N ASN A 91 14.89 9.76 5.87
CA ASN A 91 15.89 10.80 6.10
C ASN A 91 17.10 10.57 5.16
N PRO A 92 17.75 11.64 4.68
CA PRO A 92 18.98 11.53 3.89
C PRO A 92 20.04 10.70 4.64
N GLY A 93 20.55 9.64 4.01
CA GLY A 93 21.58 8.75 4.59
C GLY A 93 21.08 7.45 5.20
N THR A 94 19.76 7.19 5.18
CA THR A 94 19.21 5.89 5.61
C THR A 94 19.35 4.86 4.49
N ASP A 95 19.93 3.68 4.78
CA ASP A 95 19.96 2.56 3.84
C ASP A 95 18.57 1.90 3.76
N THR A 96 17.73 2.41 2.87
CA THR A 96 16.40 1.87 2.62
C THR A 96 16.43 0.50 1.91
N ALA A 97 17.55 0.11 1.29
CA ALA A 97 17.65 -1.14 0.54
C ALA A 97 17.67 -2.38 1.43
N THR A 98 18.10 -2.24 2.69
CA THR A 98 18.19 -3.36 3.65
C THR A 98 17.39 -3.14 4.94
N GLN A 99 16.71 -1.99 5.08
CA GLN A 99 16.01 -1.59 6.29
C GLN A 99 14.97 -2.63 6.76
N VAL A 100 14.12 -3.12 5.84
CA VAL A 100 13.07 -4.10 6.17
C VAL A 100 13.69 -5.41 6.66
N ARG A 101 14.76 -5.87 6.00
CA ARG A 101 15.49 -7.07 6.43
C ARG A 101 16.06 -6.90 7.84
N THR A 102 16.71 -5.77 8.12
CA THR A 102 17.30 -5.49 9.44
C THR A 102 16.23 -5.45 10.53
N ILE A 103 15.13 -4.74 10.31
CA ILE A 103 14.01 -4.68 11.26
C ILE A 103 13.48 -6.08 11.57
N LEU A 104 13.29 -6.93 10.55
CA LEU A 104 12.79 -8.28 10.76
C LEU A 104 13.75 -9.15 11.57
N LEU A 105 15.05 -9.08 11.29
CA LEU A 105 16.08 -9.80 12.04
C LEU A 105 16.13 -9.34 13.50
N ASP A 106 16.07 -8.03 13.75
CA ASP A 106 16.11 -7.45 15.09
C ASP A 106 14.89 -7.88 15.94
N HIS A 107 13.77 -8.21 15.30
CA HIS A 107 12.56 -8.73 15.95
C HIS A 107 12.48 -10.27 15.93
N GLY A 108 13.56 -10.97 15.55
CA GLY A 108 13.68 -12.42 15.67
C GLY A 108 13.16 -13.22 14.48
N ALA A 109 12.98 -12.61 13.31
CA ALA A 109 12.67 -13.35 12.09
C ALA A 109 13.87 -14.20 11.62
N ASP A 110 13.57 -15.33 10.98
CA ASP A 110 14.58 -16.10 10.26
C ASP A 110 15.15 -15.31 9.07
N ALA A 111 16.44 -15.53 8.75
CA ALA A 111 17.14 -14.80 7.70
C ALA A 111 16.54 -15.02 6.29
N CYS A 112 16.02 -16.21 6.00
CA CYS A 112 15.35 -16.52 4.74
C CYS A 112 14.04 -15.74 4.63
N LEU A 113 13.23 -15.74 5.70
CA LEU A 113 11.98 -14.96 5.77
C LEU A 113 12.25 -13.47 5.61
N ALA A 114 13.24 -12.92 6.33
CA ALA A 114 13.61 -11.51 6.27
C ALA A 114 14.07 -11.09 4.86
N ALA A 115 14.87 -11.93 4.19
CA ALA A 115 15.32 -11.68 2.82
C ALA A 115 14.16 -11.75 1.81
N LYS A 116 13.25 -12.72 1.95
CA LYS A 116 12.05 -12.83 1.11
C LYS A 116 11.16 -11.59 1.26
N VAL A 117 10.86 -11.18 2.49
CA VAL A 117 10.00 -10.00 2.75
C VAL A 117 10.64 -8.73 2.22
N GLN A 118 11.94 -8.52 2.42
CA GLN A 118 12.68 -7.39 1.82
C GLN A 118 12.53 -7.38 0.29
N THR A 119 12.72 -8.53 -0.35
CA THR A 119 12.59 -8.66 -1.81
C THR A 119 11.20 -8.27 -2.28
N ILE A 120 10.15 -8.76 -1.61
CA ILE A 120 8.76 -8.40 -1.93
C ILE A 120 8.55 -6.89 -1.77
N VAL A 121 8.90 -6.31 -0.61
CA VAL A 121 8.68 -4.88 -0.31
C VAL A 121 9.36 -3.98 -1.35
N THR A 122 10.61 -4.28 -1.72
CA THR A 122 11.35 -3.51 -2.75
C THR A 122 10.61 -3.45 -4.10
N HIS A 123 9.74 -4.41 -4.39
CA HIS A 123 9.01 -4.51 -5.65
C HIS A 123 7.54 -4.06 -5.56
N VAL A 124 7.04 -3.60 -4.40
CA VAL A 124 5.64 -3.18 -4.27
C VAL A 124 5.35 -1.87 -5.04
N SER A 125 6.26 -0.89 -4.94
CA SER A 125 6.06 0.47 -5.46
C SER A 125 5.78 0.54 -6.96
N TYR A 126 4.77 1.34 -7.34
CA TYR A 126 4.46 1.69 -8.74
C TYR A 126 5.69 2.22 -9.49
N THR A 127 6.48 3.10 -8.87
CA THR A 127 7.63 3.72 -9.54
C THR A 127 8.70 2.69 -9.89
N ASN A 128 8.90 1.69 -9.03
CA ASN A 128 9.85 0.61 -9.29
C ASN A 128 9.35 -0.29 -10.42
N GLU A 129 8.06 -0.64 -10.45
CA GLU A 129 7.49 -1.44 -11.55
C GLU A 129 7.57 -0.72 -12.90
N VAL A 130 7.29 0.58 -12.96
CA VAL A 130 7.38 1.34 -14.22
C VAL A 130 8.83 1.46 -14.71
N ARG A 131 9.79 1.60 -13.78
CA ARG A 131 11.22 1.71 -14.12
C ARG A 131 11.80 0.39 -14.61
N ASP A 132 11.43 -0.73 -13.99
CA ASP A 132 11.90 -2.07 -14.37
C ASP A 132 10.77 -3.11 -14.26
N PRO A 133 9.94 -3.23 -15.31
CA PRO A 133 8.86 -4.19 -15.33
C PRO A 133 9.33 -5.65 -15.31
N GLN A 134 10.50 -5.94 -15.88
CA GLN A 134 11.01 -7.30 -15.98
C GLN A 134 11.41 -7.84 -14.61
N SER A 135 12.06 -7.01 -13.77
CA SER A 135 12.37 -7.40 -12.38
C SER A 135 11.12 -7.79 -11.59
N VAL A 136 9.99 -7.11 -11.79
CA VAL A 136 8.71 -7.47 -11.15
C VAL A 136 8.20 -8.82 -11.65
N VAL A 137 8.30 -9.10 -12.95
CA VAL A 137 7.92 -10.40 -13.53
C VAL A 137 8.75 -11.53 -12.93
N ASP A 138 10.06 -11.33 -12.81
CA ASP A 138 10.99 -12.34 -12.27
C ASP A 138 10.71 -12.62 -10.80
N VAL A 139 10.46 -11.58 -9.99
CA VAL A 139 10.11 -11.74 -8.58
C VAL A 139 8.73 -12.37 -8.41
N LEU A 140 7.75 -12.03 -9.24
CA LEU A 140 6.42 -12.66 -9.22
C LEU A 140 6.47 -14.17 -9.49
N ALA A 141 7.41 -14.63 -10.33
CA ALA A 141 7.60 -16.04 -10.61
C ALA A 141 8.11 -16.83 -9.38
N LEU A 142 8.89 -16.18 -8.52
CA LEU A 142 9.45 -16.78 -7.29
C LEU A 142 8.57 -16.55 -6.06
N HIS A 143 7.89 -15.41 -6.00
CA HIS A 143 7.17 -14.90 -4.84
C HIS A 143 5.79 -14.38 -5.26
N PRO A 144 4.80 -15.28 -5.44
CA PRO A 144 3.44 -14.89 -5.86
C PRO A 144 2.75 -13.96 -4.86
N GLU A 145 3.23 -13.90 -3.61
CA GLU A 145 2.76 -12.96 -2.60
C GLU A 145 2.89 -11.50 -3.04
N LEU A 146 3.88 -11.17 -3.87
CA LEU A 146 4.06 -9.82 -4.42
C LEU A 146 2.82 -9.36 -5.19
N ALA A 147 2.15 -10.24 -5.94
CA ALA A 147 0.93 -9.91 -6.66
C ALA A 147 -0.17 -9.41 -5.72
N VAL A 148 -0.34 -10.09 -4.59
CA VAL A 148 -1.36 -9.77 -3.61
C VAL A 148 -1.05 -8.44 -2.92
N VAL A 149 0.21 -8.23 -2.53
CA VAL A 149 0.63 -7.01 -1.84
C VAL A 149 0.55 -5.79 -2.76
N GLN A 150 1.02 -5.89 -4.01
CA GLN A 150 0.91 -4.81 -5.00
C GLN A 150 -0.54 -4.43 -5.26
N ASP A 151 -1.42 -5.41 -5.51
CA ASP A 151 -2.83 -5.13 -5.76
C ASP A 151 -3.50 -4.50 -4.52
N ALA A 152 -3.18 -5.00 -3.33
CA ALA A 152 -3.75 -4.50 -2.08
C ALA A 152 -3.40 -3.04 -1.79
N ASP A 153 -2.14 -2.65 -2.02
CA ASP A 153 -1.66 -1.26 -1.90
C ASP A 153 -2.32 -0.37 -2.96
N ARG A 154 -2.24 -0.77 -4.23
CA ARG A 154 -2.80 0.00 -5.36
C ARG A 154 -4.30 0.22 -5.24
N LEU A 155 -5.03 -0.75 -4.70
CA LEU A 155 -6.46 -0.59 -4.43
C LEU A 155 -6.73 0.54 -3.45
N ASP A 156 -5.88 0.76 -2.44
CA ASP A 156 -6.06 1.85 -1.48
C ASP A 156 -5.76 3.23 -2.08
N ALA A 157 -4.99 3.28 -3.17
CA ALA A 157 -4.70 4.49 -3.93
C ALA A 157 -5.83 4.92 -4.90
N ILE A 158 -6.87 4.10 -5.09
CA ILE A 158 -7.99 4.37 -6.01
C ILE A 158 -9.36 4.31 -5.32
N GLY A 159 -10.39 4.81 -6.01
CA GLY A 159 -11.74 4.91 -5.46
C GLY A 159 -11.89 6.06 -4.46
N ALA A 160 -12.94 6.04 -3.65
CA ALA A 160 -13.27 7.14 -2.73
C ALA A 160 -12.13 7.46 -1.75
N ILE A 161 -11.51 6.43 -1.17
CA ILE A 161 -10.33 6.59 -0.30
C ILE A 161 -9.13 7.14 -1.09
N GLY A 162 -8.90 6.64 -2.31
CA GLY A 162 -7.86 7.15 -3.19
C GLY A 162 -7.99 8.65 -3.48
N ILE A 163 -9.21 9.14 -3.73
CA ILE A 163 -9.50 10.57 -3.91
C ILE A 163 -9.10 11.36 -2.66
N GLY A 164 -9.57 10.93 -1.49
CA GLY A 164 -9.27 11.59 -0.21
C GLY A 164 -7.78 11.64 0.09
N ARG A 165 -7.05 10.54 -0.16
CA ARG A 165 -5.60 10.47 -0.01
C ARG A 165 -4.88 11.40 -0.98
N CYS A 166 -5.27 11.39 -2.26
CA CYS A 166 -4.64 12.21 -3.30
C CYS A 166 -4.77 13.70 -3.00
N LEU A 167 -5.97 14.16 -2.62
CA LEU A 167 -6.20 15.56 -2.22
C LEU A 167 -5.42 15.94 -0.95
N SER A 168 -5.43 15.08 0.07
CA SER A 168 -4.71 15.33 1.34
C SER A 168 -3.20 15.44 1.12
N PHE A 169 -2.63 14.52 0.35
CA PHE A 169 -1.21 14.53 0.02
C PHE A 169 -0.83 15.74 -0.84
N GLY A 170 -1.65 16.07 -1.85
CA GLY A 170 -1.45 17.24 -2.70
C GLY A 170 -1.41 18.53 -1.88
N ALA A 171 -2.39 18.72 -1.00
CA ALA A 171 -2.46 19.89 -0.13
C ALA A 171 -1.28 19.97 0.87
N ALA A 172 -0.84 18.85 1.43
CA ALA A 172 0.25 18.81 2.40
C ALA A 172 1.63 19.02 1.76
N LYS A 173 1.88 18.47 0.57
CA LYS A 173 3.19 18.51 -0.09
C LYS A 173 3.37 19.64 -1.08
N PHE A 174 2.28 20.15 -1.67
CA PHE A 174 2.30 21.17 -2.72
C PHE A 174 1.25 22.26 -2.45
N PRO A 175 1.32 22.94 -1.30
CA PRO A 175 0.32 23.93 -0.89
C PRO A 175 0.21 25.13 -1.82
N GLU A 176 1.23 25.39 -2.64
CA GLU A 176 1.28 26.46 -3.63
C GLU A 176 0.55 26.14 -4.94
N GLN A 177 0.15 24.89 -5.15
CA GLN A 177 -0.49 24.44 -6.40
C GLN A 177 -2.01 24.37 -6.25
N SER A 178 -2.71 24.44 -7.39
CA SER A 178 -4.16 24.33 -7.38
C SER A 178 -4.61 22.92 -6.95
N MET A 179 -5.82 22.84 -6.40
CA MET A 179 -6.43 21.55 -6.06
C MET A 179 -6.62 20.66 -7.31
N GLY A 180 -6.72 21.25 -8.50
CA GLY A 180 -6.82 20.56 -9.79
C GLY A 180 -5.65 19.61 -10.06
N ARG A 181 -4.47 19.81 -9.44
CA ARG A 181 -3.34 18.88 -9.51
C ARG A 181 -3.74 17.43 -9.15
N ALA A 182 -4.68 17.26 -8.22
CA ALA A 182 -5.16 15.92 -7.87
C ALA A 182 -5.81 15.22 -9.08
N ILE A 183 -6.56 15.96 -9.90
CA ILE A 183 -7.19 15.44 -11.12
C ILE A 183 -6.14 15.11 -12.17
N ASP A 184 -5.12 15.96 -12.35
CA ASP A 184 -4.00 15.65 -13.26
C ASP A 184 -3.30 14.35 -12.84
N HIS A 185 -3.10 14.16 -11.52
CA HIS A 185 -2.50 12.94 -10.99
C HIS A 185 -3.34 11.68 -11.26
N PHE A 186 -4.66 11.82 -11.44
CA PHE A 186 -5.49 10.68 -11.82
C PHE A 186 -5.09 10.15 -13.20
N GLU A 187 -4.84 11.03 -14.16
CA GLU A 187 -4.42 10.66 -15.52
C GLU A 187 -2.97 10.19 -15.57
N GLU A 188 -2.08 10.88 -14.85
CA GLU A 188 -0.66 10.53 -14.79
C GLU A 188 -0.43 9.12 -14.22
N LYS A 189 -1.24 8.72 -13.23
CA LYS A 189 -1.00 7.49 -12.46
C LYS A 189 -2.27 6.70 -12.16
N LEU A 190 -3.25 7.28 -11.45
CA LEU A 190 -4.28 6.46 -10.77
C LEU A 190 -5.15 5.63 -11.74
N TYR A 191 -5.48 6.17 -12.91
CA TYR A 191 -6.22 5.44 -13.94
C TYR A 191 -5.46 4.24 -14.52
N LYS A 192 -4.12 4.27 -14.46
CA LYS A 192 -3.28 3.18 -14.97
C LYS A 192 -3.29 1.96 -14.04
N LEU A 193 -3.56 2.16 -12.75
CA LEU A 193 -3.44 1.13 -11.73
C LEU A 193 -4.36 -0.06 -11.97
N GLU A 194 -5.57 0.15 -12.50
CA GLU A 194 -6.49 -0.94 -12.87
C GLU A 194 -5.87 -1.91 -13.88
N GLY A 195 -5.19 -1.39 -14.90
CA GLY A 195 -4.53 -2.19 -15.93
C GLY A 195 -3.29 -2.92 -15.42
N MET A 196 -2.75 -2.51 -14.27
CA MET A 196 -1.54 -3.07 -13.67
C MET A 196 -1.80 -4.09 -12.57
N MET A 197 -3.07 -4.33 -12.21
CA MET A 197 -3.46 -5.35 -11.22
C MET A 197 -3.02 -6.75 -11.69
N LYS A 198 -2.52 -7.55 -10.76
CA LYS A 198 -1.94 -8.89 -11.01
C LYS A 198 -2.95 -10.01 -10.83
N THR A 199 -3.89 -9.83 -9.91
CA THR A 199 -4.91 -10.82 -9.54
C THR A 199 -6.25 -10.49 -10.20
N ALA A 200 -7.08 -11.52 -10.42
CA ALA A 200 -8.40 -11.33 -11.01
C ALA A 200 -9.32 -10.53 -10.06
N SER A 201 -9.31 -10.87 -8.77
CA SER A 201 -10.08 -10.17 -7.73
C SER A 201 -9.60 -8.73 -7.53
N GLY A 202 -8.28 -8.50 -7.57
CA GLY A 202 -7.67 -7.17 -7.57
C GLY A 202 -8.18 -6.32 -8.72
N LYS A 203 -8.16 -6.85 -9.95
CA LYS A 203 -8.67 -6.17 -11.15
C LYS A 203 -10.16 -5.85 -11.07
N ASP A 204 -10.98 -6.76 -10.57
CA ASP A 204 -12.43 -6.54 -10.44
C ASP A 204 -12.78 -5.49 -9.37
N MET A 205 -12.04 -5.48 -8.25
CA MET A 205 -12.16 -4.40 -7.28
C MET A 205 -11.66 -3.07 -7.84
N ALA A 206 -10.57 -3.09 -8.62
CA ALA A 206 -9.96 -1.91 -9.19
C ALA A 206 -10.90 -1.23 -10.19
N ARG A 207 -11.54 -1.98 -11.10
CA ARG A 207 -12.55 -1.47 -12.04
C ARG A 207 -13.58 -0.57 -11.36
N ARG A 208 -14.24 -1.10 -10.31
CA ARG A 208 -15.26 -0.36 -9.56
C ARG A 208 -14.69 0.91 -8.90
N ARG A 209 -13.46 0.85 -8.40
CA ARG A 209 -12.79 2.00 -7.77
C ARG A 209 -12.33 3.03 -8.81
N THR A 210 -11.89 2.62 -10.00
CA THR A 210 -11.57 3.50 -11.12
C THR A 210 -12.80 4.25 -11.61
N ASP A 211 -13.96 3.60 -11.68
CA ASP A 211 -15.22 4.25 -12.07
C ASP A 211 -15.58 5.40 -11.12
N VAL A 212 -15.33 5.23 -9.82
CA VAL A 212 -15.49 6.31 -8.83
C VAL A 212 -14.55 7.49 -9.13
N LEU A 213 -13.28 7.22 -9.48
CA LEU A 213 -12.33 8.29 -9.87
C LEU A 213 -12.79 9.03 -11.12
N ARG A 214 -13.29 8.30 -12.14
CA ARG A 214 -13.80 8.88 -13.38
C ARG A 214 -15.05 9.72 -13.14
N GLY A 215 -15.96 9.22 -12.30
CA GLY A 215 -17.15 9.95 -11.87
C GLY A 215 -16.79 11.27 -11.18
N PHE A 216 -15.93 11.20 -10.16
CA PHE A 216 -15.47 12.38 -9.44
C PHE A 216 -14.79 13.41 -10.35
N ALA A 217 -13.88 12.99 -11.23
CA ALA A 217 -13.18 13.90 -12.14
C ALA A 217 -14.12 14.56 -13.15
N ARG A 218 -15.20 13.89 -13.56
CA ARG A 218 -16.23 14.49 -14.41
C ARG A 218 -16.94 15.63 -13.68
N GLU A 219 -17.49 15.35 -12.49
CA GLU A 219 -18.19 16.37 -11.70
C GLU A 219 -17.25 17.54 -11.37
N TRP A 220 -15.99 17.26 -10.98
CA TRP A 220 -14.98 18.29 -10.73
C TRP A 220 -14.82 19.25 -11.90
N ARG A 221 -14.66 18.73 -13.13
CA ARG A 221 -14.44 19.55 -14.33
C ARG A 221 -15.67 20.37 -14.70
N GLU A 222 -16.86 19.84 -14.45
CA GLU A 222 -18.11 20.57 -14.64
C GLU A 222 -18.25 21.72 -13.64
N GLU A 223 -17.86 21.50 -12.38
CA GLU A 223 -17.89 22.51 -11.31
C GLU A 223 -16.77 23.57 -11.45
N GLU A 224 -15.59 23.19 -11.93
CA GLU A 224 -14.44 24.08 -12.13
C GLU A 224 -14.61 25.00 -13.35
N ALA A 225 -15.46 24.62 -14.31
CA ALA A 225 -15.74 25.42 -15.49
C ALA A 225 -16.37 26.76 -15.11
N LEU A 226 -15.63 27.86 -15.34
CA LEU A 226 -16.13 29.21 -15.06
C LEU A 226 -17.28 29.55 -16.02
N SER A 227 -18.37 30.07 -15.46
CA SER A 227 -19.51 30.57 -16.24
C SER A 227 -19.24 31.93 -16.90
N PHE A 228 -18.01 32.44 -16.79
CA PHE A 228 -17.59 33.74 -17.29
C PHE A 228 -16.14 33.71 -17.79
N GLU A 229 -15.83 34.60 -18.73
CA GLU A 229 -14.46 34.81 -19.23
C GLU A 229 -13.68 35.74 -18.30
N LEU A 230 -12.40 35.43 -18.09
CA LEU A 230 -11.45 36.31 -17.42
C LEU A 230 -10.82 37.25 -18.46
N ARG A 231 -10.72 38.54 -18.13
CA ARG A 231 -10.05 39.56 -18.96
C ARG A 231 -8.65 39.85 -18.45
#